data_AF-A0A955DGX0-F1
#
_entry.id   AF-A0A955DGX0-F1
#
_cell.length_a   1.000
_cell.length_b   1.000
_cell.length_c   1.000
_cell.angle_alpha   90.00
_cell.angle_beta   90.00
_cell.angle_gamma   90.00
#
_symmetry.space_group_name_H-M   'P 1'
#
loop_
_entity.id
_entity.type
_entity.pdbx_description
1 polymer ?
#
loop_
_entity_poly.entity_id
_entity_poly.type
_entity_poly.pdbx_seq_one_letter_code
_entity_poly.pdbx_strand_id
1 'polypeptide(L)'
;MRLARTPPIVFLLVAVQVSEARQADNAPTQLAQYPGAPHEDRAGNLWFSTVEEGLIRYDGEAFTTFTTKDGLGGDTIRQILEEPDGTLWIATTGGLTKYDGESFTTLTAYEGPVPTRGFGEQGFHRDLWDVIIDRRGEMWIATMDGVFRYDGKSFVRFQLPVVASKEKSEFTPRMVYCIFEDAKGDLWFGTDGAGAVRYDGTEFVVYTMEDNGLCGDQVCAILQDGRGDYWFGTSNGGVSKFDGRTFSTCLRTKEFSKHTGWGRFMSITEDRIGNVWFGVSAQGGGVGRRGVYVFQ
;
A
#
# COMPACT_ATOMS: atom_id res chain seq x y z
N MET A 1 22.42 -21.50 -37.97
CA MET A 1 23.33 -21.02 -36.90
C MET A 1 23.41 -19.49 -36.99
N ARG A 2 22.57 -18.79 -36.23
CA ARG A 2 22.65 -17.33 -36.00
C ARG A 2 22.11 -17.06 -34.60
N LEU A 3 23.01 -16.62 -33.71
CA LEU A 3 22.73 -16.16 -32.35
C LEU A 3 22.02 -14.80 -32.43
N ALA A 4 20.83 -14.71 -31.84
CA ALA A 4 20.18 -13.43 -31.59
C ALA A 4 20.70 -12.86 -30.26
N ARG A 5 21.27 -11.66 -30.32
CA ARG A 5 21.81 -10.91 -29.18
C ARG A 5 20.65 -10.36 -28.34
N THR A 6 20.64 -10.66 -27.05
CA THR A 6 19.89 -9.92 -26.03
C THR A 6 20.45 -8.50 -25.89
N PRO A 7 19.62 -7.47 -25.64
CA PRO A 7 20.11 -6.13 -25.34
C PRO A 7 20.68 -6.09 -23.90
N PRO A 8 21.66 -5.22 -23.60
CA PRO A 8 22.28 -5.16 -22.28
C PRO A 8 21.34 -4.48 -21.27
N ILE A 9 21.26 -5.05 -20.07
CA ILE A 9 20.75 -4.38 -18.88
C ILE A 9 21.85 -3.40 -18.44
N VAL A 10 21.55 -2.10 -18.42
CA VAL A 10 22.46 -1.06 -17.92
C VAL A 10 22.20 -0.90 -16.42
N PHE A 11 23.17 -1.28 -15.59
CA PHE A 11 23.20 -0.90 -14.18
C PHE A 11 23.82 0.49 -14.06
N LEU A 12 23.08 1.44 -13.53
CA LEU A 12 23.61 2.74 -13.14
C LEU A 12 24.06 2.64 -11.66
N LEU A 13 25.38 2.59 -11.44
CA LEU A 13 25.95 2.81 -10.11
C LEU A 13 25.81 4.30 -9.78
N VAL A 14 24.93 4.65 -8.84
CA VAL A 14 24.93 5.97 -8.22
C VAL A 14 25.73 5.88 -6.94
N ALA A 15 26.86 6.59 -6.88
CA ALA A 15 27.61 6.78 -5.66
C ALA A 15 26.76 7.57 -4.66
N VAL A 16 26.50 6.98 -3.50
CA VAL A 16 25.82 7.65 -2.38
C VAL A 16 26.81 8.62 -1.74
N GLN A 17 26.56 9.92 -1.86
CA GLN A 17 27.16 10.89 -0.95
C GLN A 17 26.44 10.77 0.39
N VAL A 18 27.19 10.42 1.43
CA VAL A 18 26.75 10.41 2.82
C VAL A 18 26.39 11.84 3.22
N SER A 19 25.10 12.15 3.29
CA SER A 19 24.59 13.37 3.92
C SER A 19 24.58 13.20 5.43
N GLU A 20 24.89 14.29 6.14
CA GLU A 20 24.98 14.38 7.60
C GLU A 20 23.82 13.68 8.34
N ALA A 21 24.18 13.05 9.46
CA ALA A 21 23.28 12.29 10.31
C ALA A 21 22.01 13.09 10.65
N ARG A 22 20.89 12.69 10.04
CA ARG A 22 19.55 13.10 10.49
C ARG A 22 19.42 12.71 11.96
N GLN A 23 18.97 13.65 12.78
CA GLN A 23 18.49 13.35 14.13
C GLN A 23 17.54 12.15 14.03
N ALA A 24 17.84 11.07 14.75
CA ALA A 24 17.11 9.81 14.62
C ALA A 24 15.63 10.09 14.88
N ASP A 25 14.82 9.97 13.83
CA ASP A 25 13.38 10.12 13.95
C ASP A 25 12.87 8.93 14.77
N ASN A 26 12.28 9.21 15.93
CA ASN A 26 11.68 8.23 16.81
C ASN A 26 10.27 7.85 16.34
N ALA A 27 9.88 8.22 15.11
CA ALA A 27 8.69 7.70 14.46
C ALA A 27 8.97 6.34 13.81
N PRO A 28 8.00 5.42 13.82
CA PRO A 28 8.03 4.26 12.95
C PRO A 28 8.13 4.69 11.48
N THR A 29 8.97 4.02 10.72
CA THR A 29 9.23 4.34 9.31
C THR A 29 8.48 3.35 8.44
N GLN A 30 7.65 3.85 7.53
CA GLN A 30 7.06 3.02 6.49
C GLN A 30 8.13 2.65 5.47
N LEU A 31 8.38 1.35 5.34
CA LEU A 31 9.40 0.84 4.46
C LEU A 31 8.82 0.59 3.05
N ALA A 32 7.80 -0.25 2.81
CA ALA A 32 7.52 -0.76 1.45
C ALA A 32 6.05 -0.86 0.99
N GLN A 33 5.64 -0.26 -0.15
CA GLN A 33 4.35 -0.59 -0.81
C GLN A 33 4.54 -1.43 -2.10
N TYR A 34 3.85 -2.56 -2.16
CA TYR A 34 4.17 -3.78 -2.91
C TYR A 34 3.95 -3.85 -4.44
N PRO A 35 4.72 -4.71 -5.17
CA PRO A 35 6.13 -4.99 -4.93
C PRO A 35 6.91 -3.71 -5.27
N GLY A 36 7.42 -3.07 -4.23
CA GLY A 36 8.11 -1.79 -4.30
C GLY A 36 9.59 -1.94 -4.62
N ALA A 37 10.32 -0.83 -4.44
CA ALA A 37 11.78 -0.86 -4.40
C ALA A 37 12.28 -1.67 -3.19
N PRO A 38 13.54 -2.14 -3.16
CA PRO A 38 14.13 -2.61 -1.91
C PRO A 38 14.22 -1.47 -0.90
N HIS A 39 14.10 -1.81 0.38
CA HIS A 39 14.15 -0.86 1.48
C HIS A 39 15.29 -1.17 2.44
N GLU A 40 16.02 -0.14 2.83
CA GLU A 40 17.10 -0.23 3.81
C GLU A 40 16.54 0.02 5.21
N ASP A 41 16.76 -0.91 6.15
CA ASP A 41 16.44 -0.72 7.57
C ASP A 41 17.51 0.12 8.29
N ARG A 42 17.27 0.52 9.55
CA ARG A 42 18.27 1.31 10.31
C ARG A 42 19.58 0.57 10.59
N ALA A 43 19.61 -0.75 10.44
CA ALA A 43 20.82 -1.57 10.58
C ALA A 43 21.60 -1.70 9.25
N GLY A 44 21.08 -1.17 8.13
CA GLY A 44 21.69 -1.22 6.81
C GLY A 44 21.35 -2.46 5.99
N ASN A 45 20.39 -3.28 6.43
CA ASN A 45 19.93 -4.43 5.65
C ASN A 45 18.92 -3.99 4.59
N LEU A 46 19.01 -4.58 3.40
CA LEU A 46 18.00 -4.40 2.35
C LEU A 46 16.92 -5.47 2.44
N TRP A 47 15.67 -5.04 2.49
CA TRP A 47 14.49 -5.89 2.53
C TRP A 47 13.70 -5.80 1.22
N PHE A 48 13.30 -6.96 0.71
CA PHE A 48 12.57 -7.09 -0.55
C PHE A 48 11.25 -7.82 -0.28
N SER A 49 10.15 -7.13 -0.53
CA SER A 49 8.80 -7.70 -0.49
C SER A 49 8.52 -8.47 -1.78
N THR A 50 8.12 -9.74 -1.68
CA THR A 50 7.86 -10.59 -2.85
C THR A 50 6.43 -11.15 -2.87
N VAL A 51 5.99 -11.56 -4.07
CA VAL A 51 4.77 -12.33 -4.31
C VAL A 51 5.13 -13.80 -4.30
N GLU A 52 4.62 -14.54 -3.32
CA GLU A 52 4.74 -16.00 -3.15
C GLU A 52 6.11 -16.53 -2.71
N GLU A 53 7.17 -15.72 -2.70
CA GLU A 53 8.51 -16.15 -2.29
C GLU A 53 8.89 -15.73 -0.86
N GLY A 54 7.98 -15.04 -0.15
CA GLY A 54 8.21 -14.56 1.21
C GLY A 54 8.97 -13.25 1.29
N LEU A 55 9.71 -13.06 2.37
CA LEU A 55 10.48 -11.85 2.65
C LEU A 55 11.97 -12.14 2.45
N ILE A 56 12.64 -11.36 1.60
CA ILE A 56 14.07 -11.52 1.36
C ILE A 56 14.83 -10.39 2.07
N ARG A 57 15.88 -10.75 2.82
CA ARG A 57 16.84 -9.81 3.43
C ARG A 57 18.20 -9.98 2.79
N TYR A 58 18.89 -8.87 2.53
CA TYR A 58 20.29 -8.80 2.19
C TYR A 58 21.04 -7.98 3.24
N ASP A 59 22.00 -8.59 3.92
CA ASP A 59 22.76 -7.98 5.03
C ASP A 59 24.08 -7.33 4.59
N GLY A 60 24.29 -7.20 3.28
CA GLY A 60 25.56 -6.75 2.70
C GLY A 60 26.48 -7.89 2.28
N GLU A 61 26.26 -9.11 2.78
CA GLU A 61 27.06 -10.29 2.44
C GLU A 61 26.23 -11.39 1.76
N ALA A 62 25.05 -11.69 2.31
CA ALA A 62 24.22 -12.81 1.89
C ALA A 62 22.73 -12.44 1.77
N PHE A 63 22.04 -13.13 0.86
CA PHE A 63 20.59 -13.11 0.78
C PHE A 63 20.01 -14.23 1.64
N THR A 64 19.04 -13.89 2.48
CA THR A 64 18.26 -14.83 3.29
C THR A 64 16.78 -14.66 2.96
N THR A 65 16.08 -15.77 2.75
CA THR A 65 14.63 -15.78 2.50
C THR A 65 13.90 -16.32 3.72
N PHE A 66 12.90 -15.58 4.17
CA PHE A 66 11.99 -15.95 5.25
C PHE A 66 10.61 -16.27 4.69
N THR A 67 10.06 -17.38 5.12
CA THR A 67 8.77 -17.92 4.65
C THR A 67 7.89 -18.27 5.84
N THR A 68 6.69 -18.77 5.57
CA THR A 68 5.80 -19.36 6.59
C THR A 68 6.47 -20.43 7.45
N LYS A 69 7.51 -21.11 6.96
CA LYS A 69 8.29 -22.09 7.74
C LYS A 69 9.14 -21.45 8.84
N ASP A 70 9.44 -20.16 8.70
CA ASP A 70 10.27 -19.36 9.61
C ASP A 70 9.42 -18.53 10.59
N GLY A 71 8.09 -18.66 10.53
CA GLY A 71 7.14 -17.95 11.41
C GLY A 71 6.42 -16.75 10.78
N LEU A 72 6.75 -16.43 9.52
CA LEU A 72 6.06 -15.41 8.73
C LEU A 72 4.57 -15.77 8.53
N GLY A 73 3.69 -14.79 8.56
CA GLY A 73 2.25 -15.03 8.48
C GLY A 73 1.80 -15.56 7.12
N GLY A 74 2.46 -15.11 6.05
CA GLY A 74 2.21 -15.55 4.68
C GLY A 74 3.32 -15.13 3.74
N ASP A 75 3.49 -15.85 2.64
CA ASP A 75 4.61 -15.66 1.70
C ASP A 75 4.38 -14.50 0.69
N THR A 76 3.34 -13.69 0.92
CA THR A 76 3.01 -12.49 0.12
C THR A 76 3.12 -11.27 1.04
N ILE A 77 4.13 -10.43 0.81
CA ILE A 77 4.48 -9.31 1.70
C ILE A 77 3.92 -8.00 1.20
N ARG A 78 2.86 -7.44 1.79
CA ARG A 78 2.24 -6.21 1.26
C ARG A 78 2.91 -4.93 1.72
N GLN A 79 3.40 -4.93 2.96
CA GLN A 79 3.97 -3.75 3.59
C GLN A 79 4.93 -4.12 4.69
N ILE A 80 5.93 -3.27 4.93
CA ILE A 80 6.88 -3.38 6.04
C ILE A 80 6.95 -2.03 6.73
N LEU A 81 6.87 -2.00 8.06
CA LEU A 81 7.11 -0.84 8.90
C LEU A 81 8.26 -1.15 9.87
N GLU A 82 9.11 -0.18 10.16
CA GLU A 82 10.18 -0.32 11.14
C GLU A 82 9.98 0.64 12.32
N GLU A 83 9.82 0.11 13.53
CA GLU A 83 9.77 0.91 14.75
C GLU A 83 11.16 1.43 15.13
N PRO A 84 11.25 2.51 15.95
CA PRO A 84 12.53 3.09 16.38
C PRO A 84 13.50 2.13 17.04
N ASP A 85 13.00 1.05 17.64
CA ASP A 85 13.81 0.01 18.29
C ASP A 85 14.34 -1.04 17.30
N GLY A 86 14.03 -0.92 16.01
CA GLY A 86 14.42 -1.86 14.94
C GLY A 86 13.42 -3.00 14.73
N THR A 87 12.32 -3.06 15.49
CA THR A 87 11.24 -4.03 15.25
C THR A 87 10.64 -3.82 13.87
N LEU A 88 10.46 -4.90 13.11
CA LEU A 88 9.70 -4.85 11.86
C LEU A 88 8.27 -5.37 12.04
N TRP A 89 7.31 -4.62 11.52
CA TRP A 89 5.93 -5.04 11.33
C TRP A 89 5.69 -5.30 9.85
N ILE A 90 5.25 -6.51 9.53
CA ILE A 90 5.16 -7.01 8.16
C ILE A 90 3.72 -7.39 7.89
N ALA A 91 3.06 -6.69 6.99
CA ALA A 91 1.73 -7.06 6.52
C ALA A 91 1.85 -8.23 5.53
N THR A 92 1.22 -9.35 5.87
CA THR A 92 1.19 -10.55 5.05
C THR A 92 -0.25 -10.96 4.73
N THR A 93 -0.42 -11.89 3.80
CA THR A 93 -1.72 -12.54 3.56
C THR A 93 -2.23 -13.38 4.73
N GLY A 94 -1.36 -13.76 5.67
CA GLY A 94 -1.78 -14.51 6.87
C GLY A 94 -2.01 -13.66 8.11
N GLY A 95 -1.83 -12.33 8.02
CA GLY A 95 -1.94 -11.42 9.14
C GLY A 95 -0.74 -10.47 9.27
N LEU A 96 -0.71 -9.74 10.38
CA LEU A 96 0.42 -8.89 10.74
C LEU A 96 1.50 -9.71 11.46
N THR A 97 2.72 -9.73 10.93
CA THR A 97 3.86 -10.42 11.53
C THR A 97 4.82 -9.41 12.16
N LYS A 98 5.20 -9.64 13.41
CA LYS A 98 6.27 -8.92 14.09
C LYS A 98 7.59 -9.66 13.91
N TYR A 99 8.67 -8.96 13.62
CA TYR A 99 10.05 -9.46 13.65
C TYR A 99 10.87 -8.61 14.61
N ASP A 100 11.47 -9.25 15.60
CA ASP A 100 12.25 -8.61 16.67
C ASP A 100 13.77 -8.64 16.42
N GLY A 101 14.19 -9.05 15.23
CA GLY A 101 15.61 -9.27 14.89
C GLY A 101 16.05 -10.73 15.05
N GLU A 102 15.29 -11.55 15.78
CA GLU A 102 15.62 -12.97 16.00
C GLU A 102 14.53 -13.90 15.46
N SER A 103 13.26 -13.56 15.68
CA SER A 103 12.13 -14.44 15.42
C SER A 103 10.92 -13.72 14.84
N PHE A 104 10.11 -14.45 14.06
CA PHE A 104 8.83 -13.96 13.55
C PHE A 104 7.68 -14.42 14.44
N THR A 105 6.84 -13.48 14.86
CA THR A 105 5.59 -13.75 15.59
C THR A 105 4.41 -13.19 14.81
N THR A 106 3.53 -14.05 14.32
CA THR A 106 2.33 -13.63 13.59
C THR A 106 1.15 -13.42 14.52
N LEU A 107 0.59 -12.22 14.49
CA LEU A 107 -0.58 -11.84 15.27
C LEU A 107 -1.86 -12.25 14.53
N THR A 108 -2.64 -13.12 15.16
CA THR A 108 -3.90 -13.63 14.61
C THR A 108 -5.11 -13.34 15.49
N ALA A 109 -4.94 -12.59 16.59
CA ALA A 109 -5.99 -12.26 17.56
C ALA A 109 -6.90 -11.13 17.06
N TYR A 110 -7.59 -11.36 15.95
CA TYR A 110 -8.65 -10.47 15.46
C TYR A 110 -9.91 -10.66 16.32
N GLU A 111 -10.72 -9.61 16.50
CA GLU A 111 -12.11 -9.79 16.93
C GLU A 111 -12.78 -10.85 16.04
N GLY A 112 -13.58 -11.72 16.65
CA GLY A 112 -14.10 -12.92 16.00
C GLY A 112 -14.76 -12.60 14.64
N PRO A 113 -14.59 -13.48 13.63
CA PRO A 113 -14.93 -13.17 12.25
C PRO A 113 -16.39 -12.75 12.12
N VAL A 114 -16.64 -11.60 11.48
CA VAL A 114 -17.96 -11.29 10.96
C VAL A 114 -18.12 -12.12 9.68
N PRO A 115 -19.16 -12.97 9.55
CA PRO A 115 -19.37 -13.76 8.33
C PRO A 115 -19.61 -12.82 7.14
N THR A 116 -18.58 -12.59 6.33
CA THR A 116 -18.73 -11.89 5.05
C THR A 116 -19.22 -12.90 4.01
N ARG A 117 -20.45 -12.72 3.52
CA ARG A 117 -20.91 -13.47 2.33
C ARG A 117 -20.02 -13.09 1.15
N GLY A 118 -19.22 -14.03 0.66
CA GLY A 118 -18.46 -13.83 -0.58
C GLY A 118 -17.33 -14.82 -0.81
N PHE A 119 -16.59 -15.21 0.24
CA PHE A 119 -15.43 -16.08 0.08
C PHE A 119 -15.23 -16.99 1.30
N GLY A 120 -15.82 -18.20 1.24
CA GLY A 120 -15.54 -19.37 2.09
C GLY A 120 -15.88 -19.28 3.59
N GLU A 121 -16.27 -20.41 4.19
CA GLU A 121 -16.39 -20.58 5.66
C GLU A 121 -15.05 -20.41 6.42
N GLN A 122 -13.94 -20.20 5.68
CA GLN A 122 -12.59 -19.95 6.18
C GLN A 122 -12.12 -18.49 6.01
N GLY A 123 -13.02 -17.58 5.58
CA GLY A 123 -12.83 -16.13 5.36
C GLY A 123 -11.40 -15.60 5.29
N PHE A 124 -10.99 -15.06 4.14
CA PHE A 124 -9.71 -14.36 3.95
C PHE A 124 -9.63 -12.98 4.66
N HIS A 125 -10.29 -12.82 5.82
CA HIS A 125 -10.29 -11.59 6.63
C HIS A 125 -8.89 -11.23 7.17
N ARG A 126 -7.90 -12.11 6.97
CA ARG A 126 -6.50 -11.95 7.35
C ARG A 126 -5.60 -11.41 6.23
N ASP A 127 -6.15 -11.21 5.03
CA ASP A 127 -5.40 -10.54 3.96
C ASP A 127 -5.32 -9.04 4.26
N LEU A 128 -4.16 -8.63 4.77
CA LEU A 128 -3.82 -7.23 4.95
C LEU A 128 -3.43 -6.64 3.61
N TRP A 129 -3.99 -5.48 3.28
CA TRP A 129 -3.66 -4.75 2.05
C TRP A 129 -2.65 -3.65 2.29
N ASP A 130 -2.78 -2.97 3.41
CA ASP A 130 -1.88 -1.90 3.81
C ASP A 130 -1.83 -1.82 5.33
N VAL A 131 -0.72 -1.31 5.85
CA VAL A 131 -0.56 -0.99 7.27
C VAL A 131 0.24 0.28 7.39
N ILE A 132 -0.20 1.19 8.24
CA ILE A 132 0.55 2.40 8.59
C ILE A 132 0.60 2.55 10.10
N ILE A 133 1.58 3.30 10.57
CA ILE A 133 1.54 3.89 11.91
C ILE A 133 1.41 5.39 11.70
N ASP A 134 0.33 5.97 12.25
CA ASP A 134 0.10 7.40 12.12
C ASP A 134 1.06 8.22 13.02
N ARG A 135 1.05 9.54 12.88
CA ARG A 135 1.87 10.45 13.70
C ARG A 135 1.58 10.39 15.20
N ARG A 136 0.47 9.79 15.61
CA ARG A 136 0.10 9.58 17.02
C ARG A 136 0.61 8.24 17.54
N GLY A 137 1.20 7.41 16.69
CA GLY A 137 1.67 6.07 17.02
C GLY A 137 0.57 5.01 16.98
N GLU A 138 -0.63 5.33 16.48
CA GLU A 138 -1.68 4.32 16.29
C GLU A 138 -1.41 3.53 15.01
N MET A 139 -1.47 2.20 15.11
CA MET A 139 -1.32 1.33 13.95
C MET A 139 -2.67 1.08 13.29
N TRP A 140 -2.76 1.37 12.01
CA TRP A 140 -3.95 1.24 11.18
C TRP A 140 -3.73 0.20 10.10
N ILE A 141 -4.68 -0.71 9.97
CA ILE A 141 -4.55 -1.90 9.12
C ILE A 141 -5.74 -1.94 8.17
N ALA A 142 -5.45 -1.88 6.88
CA ALA A 142 -6.43 -2.05 5.81
C ALA A 142 -6.58 -3.53 5.48
N THR A 143 -7.82 -4.02 5.43
CA THR A 143 -8.12 -5.42 5.12
C THR A 143 -9.27 -5.53 4.14
N MET A 144 -9.55 -6.76 3.69
CA MET A 144 -10.77 -7.07 2.94
C MET A 144 -12.06 -6.84 3.73
N ASP A 145 -12.00 -6.85 5.07
CA ASP A 145 -13.17 -6.64 5.93
C ASP A 145 -13.16 -5.27 6.62
N GLY A 146 -12.44 -4.28 6.07
CA GLY A 146 -12.41 -2.91 6.58
C GLY A 146 -11.11 -2.56 7.29
N VAL A 147 -11.18 -1.54 8.13
CA VAL A 147 -10.02 -1.00 8.85
C VAL A 147 -10.02 -1.51 10.28
N PHE A 148 -8.83 -1.87 10.77
CA PHE A 148 -8.61 -2.24 12.16
C PHE A 148 -7.51 -1.37 12.76
N ARG A 149 -7.65 -1.07 14.04
CA ARG A 149 -6.56 -0.51 14.86
C ARG A 149 -5.96 -1.62 15.71
N TYR A 150 -4.66 -1.62 15.86
CA TYR A 150 -3.98 -2.50 16.81
C TYR A 150 -3.62 -1.72 18.07
N ASP A 151 -4.15 -2.12 19.22
CA ASP A 151 -3.93 -1.46 20.51
C ASP A 151 -2.74 -2.04 21.30
N GLY A 152 -1.91 -2.87 20.66
CA GLY A 152 -0.84 -3.63 21.31
C GLY A 152 -1.27 -4.98 21.88
N LYS A 153 -2.58 -5.30 21.87
CA LYS A 153 -3.12 -6.58 22.37
C LYS A 153 -4.08 -7.24 21.40
N SER A 154 -4.95 -6.46 20.76
CA SER A 154 -6.03 -6.93 19.91
C SER A 154 -6.27 -5.99 18.73
N PHE A 155 -6.88 -6.53 17.68
CA PHE A 155 -7.34 -5.73 16.55
C PHE A 155 -8.78 -5.28 16.78
N VAL A 156 -8.97 -3.98 16.98
CA VAL A 156 -10.28 -3.36 17.17
C VAL A 156 -10.74 -2.77 15.85
N ARG A 157 -11.96 -3.14 15.42
CA ARG A 157 -12.50 -2.63 14.16
C ARG A 157 -12.73 -1.13 14.23
N PHE A 158 -12.21 -0.40 13.24
CA PHE A 158 -12.53 1.00 13.02
C PHE A 158 -13.68 1.11 12.01
N GLN A 159 -14.80 1.68 12.47
CA GLN A 159 -16.01 1.75 11.66
C GLN A 159 -15.95 2.93 10.68
N LEU A 160 -15.72 2.60 9.40
CA LEU A 160 -15.91 3.55 8.30
C LEU A 160 -17.40 3.80 8.03
N PRO A 161 -17.78 4.99 7.49
CA PRO A 161 -19.14 5.25 7.05
C PRO A 161 -19.56 4.24 5.99
N VAL A 162 -20.80 3.75 6.08
CA VAL A 162 -21.39 2.90 5.03
C VAL A 162 -21.81 3.82 3.90
N VAL A 163 -21.02 3.85 2.83
CA VAL A 163 -21.36 4.59 1.62
C VAL A 163 -22.05 3.64 0.67
N ALA A 164 -23.31 3.91 0.36
CA ALA A 164 -24.00 3.22 -0.70
C ALA A 164 -23.41 3.68 -2.04
N SER A 165 -22.54 2.86 -2.62
CA SER A 165 -22.07 3.10 -3.98
C SER A 165 -23.03 2.49 -4.99
N LYS A 166 -23.23 3.20 -6.11
CA LYS A 166 -23.91 2.63 -7.28
C LYS A 166 -22.99 1.71 -8.08
N GLU A 167 -21.67 1.90 -7.96
CA GLU A 167 -20.68 1.03 -8.58
C GLU A 167 -20.55 -0.27 -7.80
N LYS A 168 -20.29 -1.35 -8.54
CA LYS A 168 -20.11 -2.67 -7.94
C LYS A 168 -18.67 -2.78 -7.44
N SER A 169 -18.49 -3.05 -6.15
CA SER A 169 -17.20 -3.47 -5.59
C SER A 169 -16.60 -4.63 -6.39
N GLU A 170 -15.29 -4.59 -6.62
CA GLU A 170 -14.56 -5.64 -7.33
C GLU A 170 -14.49 -6.93 -6.50
N PHE A 171 -14.23 -6.78 -5.20
CA PHE A 171 -14.08 -7.87 -4.23
C PHE A 171 -15.19 -7.83 -3.18
N THR A 172 -15.29 -6.74 -2.42
CA THR A 172 -16.24 -6.61 -1.31
C THR A 172 -16.43 -5.15 -0.91
N PRO A 173 -17.66 -4.70 -0.59
CA PRO A 173 -17.95 -3.31 -0.24
C PRO A 173 -17.29 -2.81 1.05
N ARG A 174 -16.62 -3.70 1.79
CA ARG A 174 -15.91 -3.37 3.04
C ARG A 174 -14.41 -3.24 2.85
N MET A 175 -13.88 -3.63 1.70
CA MET A 175 -12.44 -3.65 1.47
C MET A 175 -11.87 -2.24 1.44
N VAL A 176 -10.72 -2.10 2.09
CA VAL A 176 -9.89 -0.90 2.04
C VAL A 176 -8.55 -1.29 1.46
N TYR A 177 -8.17 -0.64 0.36
CA TYR A 177 -6.94 -0.91 -0.38
C TYR A 177 -5.72 -0.24 0.24
N CYS A 178 -5.86 0.99 0.71
CA CYS A 178 -4.75 1.79 1.23
C CYS A 178 -5.21 2.74 2.34
N ILE A 179 -4.25 3.09 3.19
CA ILE A 179 -4.41 4.13 4.21
C ILE A 179 -3.27 5.13 4.04
N PHE A 180 -3.61 6.41 4.03
CA PHE A 180 -2.64 7.49 3.89
C PHE A 180 -2.91 8.55 4.94
N GLU A 181 -1.88 8.96 5.69
CA GLU A 181 -1.96 10.12 6.57
C GLU A 181 -1.37 11.34 5.86
N ASP A 182 -2.15 12.43 5.80
CA ASP A 182 -1.71 13.63 5.13
C ASP A 182 -0.89 14.58 6.03
N ALA A 183 -0.41 15.68 5.45
CA ALA A 183 0.42 16.64 6.16
C ALA A 183 -0.26 17.29 7.38
N LYS A 184 -1.60 17.27 7.45
CA LYS A 184 -2.40 17.81 8.57
C LYS A 184 -2.69 16.76 9.64
N GLY A 185 -2.41 15.49 9.35
CA GLY A 185 -2.74 14.36 10.21
C GLY A 185 -4.15 13.80 9.96
N ASP A 186 -4.77 14.17 8.83
CA ASP A 186 -6.03 13.54 8.42
C ASP A 186 -5.73 12.18 7.79
N LEU A 187 -6.54 11.19 8.10
CA LEU A 187 -6.45 9.86 7.51
C LEU A 187 -7.33 9.77 6.26
N TRP A 188 -6.76 9.19 5.22
CA TRP A 188 -7.41 8.92 3.96
C TRP A 188 -7.47 7.41 3.72
N PHE A 189 -8.66 6.92 3.38
CA PHE A 189 -8.91 5.51 3.11
C PHE A 189 -9.33 5.35 1.64
N GLY A 190 -8.57 4.58 0.88
CA GLY A 190 -8.95 4.16 -0.47
C GLY A 190 -9.80 2.89 -0.42
N THR A 191 -11.00 2.91 -0.96
CA THR A 191 -11.98 1.82 -0.79
C THR A 191 -12.29 1.08 -2.10
N ASP A 192 -12.87 -0.12 -1.98
CA ASP A 192 -13.39 -0.90 -3.10
C ASP A 192 -14.84 -0.50 -3.43
N GLY A 193 -14.97 0.67 -4.07
CA GLY A 193 -16.22 1.14 -4.66
C GLY A 193 -16.91 2.26 -3.89
N ALA A 194 -16.50 2.61 -2.67
CA ALA A 194 -17.06 3.74 -1.91
C ALA A 194 -16.29 5.06 -2.11
N GLY A 195 -15.30 5.08 -3.02
CA GLY A 195 -14.47 6.26 -3.28
C GLY A 195 -13.33 6.42 -2.26
N ALA A 196 -12.93 7.67 -2.05
CA ALA A 196 -11.95 8.04 -1.03
C ALA A 196 -12.66 8.61 0.21
N VAL A 197 -12.29 8.11 1.39
CA VAL A 197 -12.85 8.59 2.67
C VAL A 197 -11.77 9.31 3.45
N ARG A 198 -11.99 10.59 3.78
CA ARG A 198 -11.12 11.38 4.67
C ARG A 198 -11.70 11.40 6.08
N TYR A 199 -10.86 11.27 7.09
CA TYR A 199 -11.18 11.36 8.51
C TYR A 199 -10.22 12.30 9.23
N ASP A 200 -10.73 13.35 9.86
CA ASP A 200 -9.91 14.35 10.58
C ASP A 200 -9.74 14.06 12.08
N GLY A 201 -10.15 12.86 12.52
CA GLY A 201 -10.22 12.51 13.93
C GLY A 201 -11.60 12.72 14.56
N THR A 202 -12.50 13.44 13.89
CA THR A 202 -13.87 13.69 14.36
C THR A 202 -14.91 13.35 13.31
N GLU A 203 -14.75 13.87 12.09
CA GLU A 203 -15.72 13.78 11.01
C GLU A 203 -15.17 13.02 9.81
N PHE A 204 -16.09 12.41 9.06
CA PHE A 204 -15.79 11.76 7.79
C PHE A 204 -16.29 12.60 6.62
N VAL A 205 -15.47 12.71 5.58
CA VAL A 205 -15.86 13.25 4.28
C VAL A 205 -15.61 12.18 3.22
N VAL A 206 -16.61 11.93 2.40
CA VAL A 206 -16.57 10.92 1.34
C VAL A 206 -16.48 11.63 -0.01
N TYR A 207 -15.56 11.18 -0.84
CA TYR A 207 -15.34 11.69 -2.19
C TYR A 207 -15.61 10.60 -3.23
N THR A 208 -16.63 10.81 -4.06
CA THR A 208 -17.06 9.86 -5.10
C THR A 208 -16.94 10.45 -6.51
N MET A 209 -17.04 9.58 -7.50
CA MET A 209 -17.11 9.96 -8.90
C MET A 209 -18.36 10.78 -9.20
N GLU A 210 -19.50 10.39 -8.64
CA GLU A 210 -20.79 11.05 -8.89
C GLU A 210 -20.87 12.43 -8.24
N ASP A 211 -20.49 12.54 -6.97
CA ASP A 211 -20.75 13.75 -6.18
C ASP A 211 -19.59 14.76 -6.23
N ASN A 212 -18.36 14.30 -6.47
CA ASN A 212 -17.16 15.13 -6.30
C ASN A 212 -16.25 15.18 -7.54
N GLY A 213 -16.48 14.34 -8.55
CA GLY A 213 -15.68 14.33 -9.78
C GLY A 213 -14.40 13.51 -9.71
N LEU A 214 -14.28 12.60 -8.73
CA LEU A 214 -13.25 11.57 -8.72
C LEU A 214 -13.34 10.71 -10.00
N CYS A 215 -12.23 10.27 -10.57
CA CYS A 215 -12.25 9.54 -11.84
C CYS A 215 -12.79 8.10 -11.73
N GLY A 216 -12.86 7.55 -10.51
CA GLY A 216 -13.50 6.26 -10.22
C GLY A 216 -13.50 5.93 -8.72
N ASP A 217 -14.46 5.12 -8.29
CA ASP A 217 -14.70 4.87 -6.85
C ASP A 217 -13.90 3.70 -6.26
N GLN A 218 -13.07 3.03 -7.05
CA GLN A 218 -12.13 2.01 -6.58
C GLN A 218 -10.75 2.65 -6.40
N VAL A 219 -10.49 3.19 -5.22
CA VAL A 219 -9.27 3.97 -4.93
C VAL A 219 -8.20 3.06 -4.37
N CYS A 220 -7.13 2.85 -5.14
CA CYS A 220 -6.07 1.91 -4.80
C CYS A 220 -4.85 2.56 -4.15
N ALA A 221 -4.60 3.84 -4.44
CA ALA A 221 -3.45 4.57 -3.92
C ALA A 221 -3.78 6.04 -3.72
N ILE A 222 -3.22 6.64 -2.67
CA ILE A 222 -3.39 8.04 -2.29
C ILE A 222 -2.02 8.60 -1.92
N LEU A 223 -1.71 9.81 -2.40
CA LEU A 223 -0.51 10.56 -2.03
C LEU A 223 -0.85 12.05 -1.92
N GLN A 224 -0.27 12.75 -0.96
CA GLN A 224 -0.17 14.21 -0.99
C GLN A 224 1.23 14.61 -1.45
N ASP A 225 1.31 15.45 -2.48
CA ASP A 225 2.59 15.99 -2.95
C ASP A 225 3.09 17.17 -2.10
N GLY A 226 4.34 17.57 -2.31
CA GLY A 226 4.98 18.67 -1.59
C GLY A 226 4.34 20.05 -1.83
N ARG A 227 3.44 20.18 -2.80
CA ARG A 227 2.65 21.40 -3.07
C ARG A 227 1.32 21.39 -2.29
N GLY A 228 0.97 20.26 -1.68
CA GLY A 228 -0.25 20.06 -0.90
C GLY A 228 -1.42 19.51 -1.70
N ASP A 229 -1.22 19.20 -2.99
CA ASP A 229 -2.23 18.57 -3.83
C ASP A 229 -2.28 17.07 -3.54
N TYR A 230 -3.47 16.48 -3.63
CA TYR A 230 -3.70 15.06 -3.41
C TYR A 230 -3.87 14.34 -4.73
N TRP A 231 -3.32 13.15 -4.84
CA TRP A 231 -3.34 12.31 -6.02
C TRP A 231 -3.97 10.96 -5.70
N PHE A 232 -4.93 10.55 -6.52
CA PHE A 232 -5.72 9.33 -6.33
C PHE A 232 -5.58 8.45 -7.57
N GLY A 233 -5.01 7.26 -7.38
CA GLY A 233 -4.96 6.22 -8.40
C GLY A 233 -6.15 5.28 -8.24
N THR A 234 -6.94 5.10 -9.31
CA THR A 234 -8.17 4.31 -9.29
C THR A 234 -8.14 3.18 -10.32
N SER A 235 -8.43 1.94 -9.91
CA SER A 235 -8.35 0.76 -10.80
C SER A 235 -9.33 0.83 -11.98
N ASN A 236 -10.46 1.52 -11.82
CA ASN A 236 -11.53 1.59 -12.81
C ASN A 236 -11.64 2.94 -13.55
N GLY A 237 -10.82 3.94 -13.20
CA GLY A 237 -11.01 5.32 -13.65
C GLY A 237 -9.75 6.03 -14.15
N GLY A 238 -8.59 5.74 -13.56
CA GLY A 238 -7.33 6.40 -13.89
C GLY A 238 -6.76 7.20 -12.72
N VAL A 239 -6.30 8.43 -12.97
CA VAL A 239 -5.69 9.30 -11.94
C VAL A 239 -6.48 10.59 -11.79
N SER A 240 -6.83 10.92 -10.55
CA SER A 240 -7.38 12.22 -10.18
C SER A 240 -6.42 13.02 -9.32
N LYS A 241 -6.39 14.32 -9.54
CA LYS A 241 -5.75 15.31 -8.69
C LYS A 241 -6.82 16.12 -7.94
N PHE A 242 -6.60 16.40 -6.67
CA PHE A 242 -7.47 17.19 -5.82
C PHE A 242 -6.68 18.30 -5.13
N ASP A 243 -7.10 19.54 -5.31
CA ASP A 243 -6.43 20.73 -4.76
C ASP A 243 -6.94 21.13 -3.35
N GLY A 244 -7.71 20.24 -2.69
CA GLY A 244 -8.42 20.52 -1.45
C GLY A 244 -9.82 21.10 -1.64
N ARG A 245 -10.22 21.41 -2.87
CA ARG A 245 -11.57 21.94 -3.21
C ARG A 245 -12.23 21.20 -4.35
N THR A 246 -11.48 20.91 -5.41
CA THR A 246 -12.02 20.35 -6.66
C THR A 246 -11.15 19.21 -7.19
N PHE A 247 -11.81 18.21 -7.76
CA PHE A 247 -11.12 17.14 -8.48
C PHE A 247 -10.92 17.52 -9.94
N SER A 248 -9.75 17.18 -10.47
CA SER A 248 -9.44 17.20 -11.89
C SER A 248 -8.94 15.83 -12.31
N THR A 249 -9.47 15.30 -13.41
CA THR A 249 -9.01 14.01 -13.96
C THR A 249 -7.74 14.25 -14.78
N CYS A 250 -6.60 13.75 -14.29
CA CYS A 250 -5.31 13.89 -14.95
C CYS A 250 -5.07 12.81 -16.00
N LEU A 251 -5.61 11.60 -15.77
CA LEU A 251 -5.53 10.49 -16.71
C LEU A 251 -6.82 9.68 -16.67
N ARG A 252 -7.45 9.46 -17.82
CA ARG A 252 -8.55 8.50 -17.99
C ARG A 252 -8.36 7.77 -19.31
N THR A 253 -7.94 6.52 -19.27
CA THR A 253 -7.68 5.75 -20.49
C THR A 253 -8.67 4.60 -20.62
N LYS A 254 -9.17 4.40 -21.84
CA LYS A 254 -9.98 3.22 -22.18
C LYS A 254 -9.17 1.91 -22.12
N GLU A 255 -7.83 2.00 -22.10
CA GLU A 255 -6.94 0.85 -22.00
C GLU A 255 -6.88 0.29 -20.58
N PHE A 256 -6.98 1.14 -19.56
CA PHE A 256 -7.12 0.72 -18.15
C PHE A 256 -8.57 0.39 -17.78
N SER A 257 -9.55 1.03 -18.43
CA SER A 257 -10.97 0.84 -18.12
C SER A 257 -11.62 -0.39 -18.78
N LYS A 258 -10.96 -1.10 -19.71
CA LYS A 258 -11.60 -2.15 -20.54
C LYS A 258 -11.11 -3.58 -20.33
N HIS A 259 -10.01 -3.81 -19.64
CA HIS A 259 -9.43 -5.15 -19.55
C HIS A 259 -9.30 -5.64 -18.11
N THR A 260 -10.32 -6.43 -17.71
CA THR A 260 -10.22 -7.65 -16.89
C THR A 260 -9.44 -7.52 -15.57
N GLY A 261 -10.12 -7.03 -14.52
CA GLY A 261 -9.98 -7.48 -13.13
C GLY A 261 -8.66 -7.24 -12.40
N TRP A 262 -7.66 -6.61 -13.02
CA TRP A 262 -6.35 -6.42 -12.38
C TRP A 262 -5.57 -5.20 -12.90
N GLY A 263 -6.25 -4.21 -13.50
CA GLY A 263 -5.66 -2.92 -13.87
C GLY A 263 -5.44 -2.07 -12.62
N ARG A 264 -4.35 -2.29 -11.89
CA ARG A 264 -4.11 -1.65 -10.59
C ARG A 264 -3.07 -0.55 -10.71
N PHE A 265 -3.41 0.64 -10.22
CA PHE A 265 -2.42 1.63 -9.82
C PHE A 265 -1.79 1.11 -8.54
N MET A 266 -0.53 0.72 -8.65
CA MET A 266 0.20 0.03 -7.57
C MET A 266 0.92 1.01 -6.65
N SER A 267 1.31 2.17 -7.17
CA SER A 267 2.06 3.14 -6.40
C SER A 267 1.94 4.54 -6.99
N ILE A 268 2.03 5.51 -6.09
CA ILE A 268 2.19 6.93 -6.40
C ILE A 268 3.40 7.40 -5.60
N THR A 269 4.33 8.11 -6.23
CA THR A 269 5.51 8.67 -5.53
C THR A 269 5.86 10.03 -6.09
N GLU A 270 6.46 10.89 -5.28
CA GLU A 270 6.95 12.20 -5.69
C GLU A 270 8.49 12.16 -5.72
N ASP A 271 9.10 12.71 -6.78
CA ASP A 271 10.55 12.87 -6.83
C ASP A 271 11.03 14.16 -6.15
N ARG A 272 12.35 14.32 -6.02
CA ARG A 272 12.98 15.45 -5.31
C ARG A 272 12.74 16.82 -5.97
N ILE A 273 12.31 16.86 -7.23
CA ILE A 273 12.02 18.10 -7.94
C ILE A 273 10.50 18.34 -8.06
N GLY A 274 9.70 17.50 -7.43
CA GLY A 274 8.25 17.65 -7.31
C GLY A 274 7.46 17.12 -8.49
N ASN A 275 8.00 16.18 -9.28
CA ASN A 275 7.16 15.44 -10.23
C ASN A 275 6.48 14.26 -9.53
N VAL A 276 5.24 13.99 -9.90
CA VAL A 276 4.47 12.86 -9.37
C VAL A 276 4.45 11.71 -10.38
N TRP A 277 4.86 10.54 -9.92
CA TRP A 277 5.08 9.32 -10.68
C TRP A 277 4.02 8.29 -10.31
N PHE A 278 3.40 7.70 -11.33
CA PHE A 278 2.37 6.67 -11.16
C PHE A 278 2.84 5.33 -11.72
N GLY A 279 2.85 4.30 -10.88
CA GLY A 279 3.12 2.91 -11.27
C GLY A 279 1.82 2.18 -11.59
N VAL A 280 1.68 1.69 -12.82
CA VAL A 280 0.47 0.97 -13.26
C VAL A 280 0.81 -0.44 -13.72
N SER A 281 0.05 -1.42 -13.25
CA SER A 281 0.06 -2.78 -13.81
C SER A 281 -1.20 -3.02 -14.62
N ALA A 282 -1.04 -3.39 -15.89
CA ALA A 282 -2.15 -3.76 -16.77
C ALA A 282 -2.54 -5.26 -16.67
N GLN A 283 -1.77 -6.07 -15.93
CA GLN A 283 -2.06 -7.51 -15.71
C GLN A 283 -1.70 -7.90 -14.27
N GLY A 284 -2.64 -8.56 -13.58
CA GLY A 284 -2.41 -9.14 -12.27
C GLY A 284 -1.44 -10.31 -12.39
N GLY A 285 -0.38 -10.31 -11.59
CA GLY A 285 0.60 -11.40 -11.51
C GLY A 285 1.54 -11.47 -12.71
N GLY A 286 2.78 -10.99 -12.55
CA GLY A 286 3.89 -11.31 -13.44
C GLY A 286 3.88 -10.60 -14.82
N VAL A 287 4.88 -9.74 -15.02
CA VAL A 287 5.39 -9.29 -16.35
C VAL A 287 4.32 -8.86 -17.38
N GLY A 288 3.42 -7.95 -16.99
CA GLY A 288 2.55 -7.20 -17.91
C GLY A 288 3.08 -5.77 -18.18
N ARG A 289 2.65 -5.14 -19.28
CA ARG A 289 3.08 -3.78 -19.71
C ARG A 289 3.08 -2.80 -18.52
N ARG A 290 4.27 -2.33 -18.13
CA ARG A 290 4.48 -1.31 -17.10
C ARG A 290 4.46 0.06 -17.75
N GLY A 291 3.54 0.92 -17.32
CA GLY A 291 3.50 2.32 -17.69
C GLY A 291 3.95 3.18 -16.52
N VAL A 292 4.83 4.15 -16.78
CA VAL A 292 5.23 5.17 -15.81
C VAL A 292 4.77 6.52 -16.37
N TYR A 293 3.91 7.20 -15.63
CA TYR A 293 3.39 8.51 -16.01
C TYR A 293 3.94 9.58 -15.10
N VAL A 294 4.26 10.75 -15.67
CA VAL A 294 4.82 11.91 -14.97
C VAL A 294 3.91 13.10 -15.17
N PHE A 295 3.56 13.75 -14.07
CA PHE A 295 2.89 15.05 -14.09
C PHE A 295 3.81 16.11 -13.47
N GLN A 296 3.90 17.28 -14.11
CA GLN A 296 4.72 18.43 -13.71
C GLN A 296 3.87 19.51 -13.04
#